data_AF-A0A6J6L9Z7-F1
#
_entry.id   AF-A0A6J6L9Z7-F1
#
_cell.length_a   1.000
_cell.length_b   1.000
_cell.length_c   1.000
_cell.angle_alpha   90.00
_cell.angle_beta   90.00
_cell.angle_gamma   90.00
#
_symmetry.space_group_name_H-M   'P 1'
#
loop_
_entity.id
_entity.type
_entity.pdbx_description
1 polymer ?
#
loop_
_entity_poly.entity_id
_entity_poly.type
_entity_poly.pdbx_seq_one_letter_code
_entity_poly.pdbx_strand_id
1 'polypeptide(L)'
;MESLAVVVLILFSVAFFAGPLAILLSAKKLTQGIETKDGGLFKFINLLRKITLVILVILALTIGFQFLTISGLPLIPRATGLFAIITSYIALRREFFPQTFIVGSLRRKIRKDK
;
A
#
# COMPACT_ATOMS: atom_id res chain seq x y z
N MET A 1 -9.62 30.12 9.04
CA MET A 1 -8.49 29.60 8.23
C MET A 1 -7.77 28.43 8.91
N GLU A 2 -7.53 28.47 10.23
CA GLU A 2 -6.78 27.40 10.94
C GLU A 2 -7.41 26.00 10.85
N SER A 3 -8.73 25.89 10.97
CA SER A 3 -9.44 24.60 10.87
C SER A 3 -9.19 23.87 9.54
N LEU A 4 -9.08 24.60 8.42
CA LEU A 4 -8.81 24.01 7.11
C LEU A 4 -7.37 23.46 7.04
N ALA A 5 -6.40 24.19 7.58
CA ALA A 5 -5.00 23.76 7.61
C ALA A 5 -4.82 22.47 8.42
N VAL A 6 -5.54 22.32 9.53
CA VAL A 6 -5.54 21.10 10.34
C VAL A 6 -6.08 19.91 9.54
N VAL A 7 -7.17 20.08 8.80
CA VAL A 7 -7.74 19.02 7.95
C VAL A 7 -6.76 18.61 6.86
N VAL A 8 -6.12 19.58 6.20
CA VAL A 8 -5.11 19.30 5.15
C VAL A 8 -3.91 18.56 5.73
N LEU A 9 -3.44 18.94 6.92
CA LEU A 9 -2.34 18.25 7.61
C LEU A 9 -2.68 16.79 7.93
N ILE A 10 -3.91 16.53 8.38
CA ILE A 10 -4.39 15.17 8.66
C ILE A 10 -4.43 14.36 7.36
N LEU A 11 -5.00 14.91 6.29
CA LEU A 11 -5.06 14.23 4.98
C LEU A 11 -3.66 13.95 4.42
N PHE A 12 -2.74 14.89 4.58
CA PHE A 12 -1.35 14.74 4.16
C PHE A 12 -0.64 13.64 4.95
N SER A 13 -0.85 13.59 6.27
CA SER A 13 -0.33 12.54 7.14
C SER A 13 -0.88 11.18 6.73
N VAL A 14 -2.19 11.07 6.48
CA VAL A 14 -2.81 9.83 6.02
C VAL A 14 -2.24 9.39 4.68
N ALA A 15 -2.13 10.30 3.69
CA ALA A 15 -1.54 9.98 2.39
C ALA A 15 -0.08 9.50 2.50
N PHE A 16 0.70 10.14 3.37
CA PHE A 16 2.10 9.80 3.58
C PHE A 16 2.29 8.43 4.24
N PHE A 17 1.47 8.11 5.25
CA PHE A 17 1.62 6.88 6.03
C PHE A 17 0.84 5.68 5.49
N ALA A 18 -0.30 5.88 4.83
CA ALA A 18 -1.18 4.78 4.38
C ALA A 18 -0.45 3.80 3.44
N GLY A 19 0.37 4.34 2.53
CA GLY A 19 1.18 3.55 1.61
C GLY A 19 2.21 2.64 2.28
N PRO A 20 3.18 3.19 3.03
CA PRO A 20 4.15 2.42 3.80
C PRO A 20 3.49 1.42 4.77
N LEU A 21 2.40 1.80 5.45
CA LEU A 21 1.66 0.92 6.34
C LEU A 21 1.02 -0.27 5.59
N ALA A 22 0.44 -0.04 4.41
CA ALA A 22 -0.09 -1.12 3.58
C ALA A 22 1.01 -2.09 3.13
N ILE A 23 2.21 -1.59 2.80
CA ILE A 23 3.38 -2.43 2.47
C ILE A 23 3.82 -3.26 3.69
N LEU A 24 3.80 -2.66 4.89
CA LEU A 24 4.16 -3.31 6.14
C LEU A 24 3.17 -4.43 6.50
N LEU A 25 1.87 -4.20 6.31
CA LEU A 25 0.83 -5.22 6.48
C LEU A 25 0.99 -6.40 5.51
N SER A 26 1.49 -6.13 4.30
CA SER A 26 1.80 -7.13 3.28
C SER A 26 3.20 -7.75 3.43
N ALA A 27 3.90 -7.50 4.54
CA ALA A 27 5.22 -8.05 4.76
C ALA A 27 5.18 -9.58 4.87
N LYS A 28 5.96 -10.27 4.03
CA LYS A 28 6.05 -11.75 4.01
C LYS A 28 6.32 -12.37 5.39
N LYS A 29 7.09 -11.69 6.24
CA LYS A 29 7.35 -12.15 7.63
C LYS A 29 6.07 -12.22 8.47
N LEU A 30 5.19 -11.23 8.32
CA LEU A 30 3.92 -11.16 9.04
C LEU A 30 2.94 -12.20 8.49
N THR A 31 2.90 -12.36 7.16
CA THR A 31 2.05 -13.35 6.50
C THR A 31 2.45 -14.78 6.85
N GLN A 32 3.76 -15.09 6.81
CA GLN A 32 4.27 -16.42 7.14
C GLN A 32 4.04 -16.80 8.60
N GLY A 33 4.15 -15.84 9.53
CA GLY A 33 3.89 -16.10 10.96
C GLY A 33 2.41 -16.35 11.31
N ILE A 34 1.48 -15.84 10.48
CA ILE A 34 0.03 -16.07 10.64
C ILE A 34 -0.39 -17.36 9.91
N GLU A 35 0.18 -17.63 8.72
CA GLU A 35 -0.18 -18.82 7.91
C GLU A 35 0.42 -20.13 8.42
N THR A 36 1.51 -20.09 9.20
CA THR A 36 2.09 -21.32 9.80
C THR A 36 1.33 -21.82 11.03
N LYS A 37 0.37 -21.06 11.56
CA LYS A 37 -0.42 -21.46 12.73
C LYS A 37 -1.83 -21.87 12.30
N ASP A 38 -2.08 -23.18 12.32
CA ASP A 38 -3.41 -23.72 12.08
C ASP A 38 -4.34 -23.44 13.27
N GLY A 39 -5.30 -22.54 13.06
CA GLY A 39 -6.36 -22.24 14.00
C GLY A 39 -7.40 -21.29 13.40
N GLY A 40 -8.68 -21.47 13.72
CA GLY A 40 -9.77 -20.62 13.22
C GLY A 40 -9.56 -19.13 13.53
N LEU A 41 -8.96 -18.82 14.69
CA LEU A 41 -8.56 -17.46 15.08
C LEU A 41 -7.52 -16.85 14.14
N PHE A 42 -6.52 -17.60 13.69
CA PHE A 42 -5.48 -17.10 12.78
C PHE A 42 -6.03 -16.83 11.37
N LYS A 43 -7.02 -17.63 10.92
CA LYS A 43 -7.76 -17.34 9.68
C LYS A 43 -8.54 -16.02 9.78
N PHE A 44 -9.20 -15.75 10.92
CA PHE A 44 -9.90 -14.49 11.17
C PHE A 44 -8.94 -13.29 11.18
N ILE A 45 -7.79 -13.42 11.85
CA ILE A 45 -6.75 -12.36 11.88
C ILE A 45 -6.21 -12.09 10.47
N ASN A 46 -6.00 -13.13 9.65
CA ASN A 46 -5.56 -12.96 8.27
C ASN A 46 -6.62 -12.24 7.41
N LEU A 47 -7.91 -12.54 7.62
CA LEU A 47 -9.01 -11.83 6.96
C LEU A 47 -9.05 -10.36 7.37
N LEU A 48 -8.97 -10.07 8.67
CA LEU A 48 -8.94 -8.70 9.19
C LEU A 48 -7.76 -7.91 8.61
N ARG A 49 -6.57 -8.51 8.54
CA ARG A 49 -5.38 -7.92 7.91
C ARG A 49 -5.63 -7.54 6.44
N LYS A 50 -6.25 -8.45 5.66
CA LYS A 50 -6.58 -8.17 4.26
C LYS A 50 -7.59 -7.04 4.12
N ILE A 51 -8.62 -7.01 4.96
CA ILE A 51 -9.63 -5.94 4.97
C ILE A 51 -8.96 -4.60 5.28
N THR A 52 -8.14 -4.53 6.33
CA THR A 52 -7.41 -3.30 6.69
C THR A 52 -6.48 -2.83 5.57
N LEU A 53 -5.79 -3.75 4.88
CA LEU A 53 -4.96 -3.42 3.73
C LEU A 53 -5.77 -2.80 2.60
N VAL A 54 -6.91 -3.41 2.25
CA VAL A 54 -7.80 -2.89 1.19
C VAL A 54 -8.33 -1.51 1.55
N ILE A 55 -8.75 -1.32 2.81
CA ILE A 55 -9.22 0.00 3.30
C ILE A 55 -8.12 1.05 3.17
N LEU A 56 -6.90 0.75 3.62
CA LEU A 56 -5.76 1.67 3.51
C LEU A 56 -5.44 2.02 2.05
N VAL A 57 -5.49 1.04 1.15
CA VAL A 57 -5.28 1.26 -0.29
C VAL A 57 -6.36 2.18 -0.87
N ILE A 58 -7.63 1.96 -0.54
CA ILE A 58 -8.74 2.79 -1.03
C ILE A 58 -8.59 4.24 -0.52
N LEU A 59 -8.26 4.41 0.77
CA LEU A 59 -8.04 5.73 1.36
C LEU A 59 -6.88 6.46 0.68
N ALA A 60 -5.74 5.79 0.50
CA ALA A 60 -4.57 6.35 -0.14
C ALA A 60 -4.82 6.72 -1.61
N LEU A 61 -5.57 5.90 -2.36
CA LEU A 61 -5.97 6.21 -3.74
C LEU A 61 -6.91 7.41 -3.78
N THR A 62 -7.92 7.46 -2.92
CA THR A 62 -8.90 8.55 -2.90
C THR A 62 -8.25 9.89 -2.55
N ILE A 63 -7.46 9.92 -1.47
CA ILE A 63 -6.77 11.13 -1.01
C ILE A 63 -5.65 11.51 -2.00
N GLY A 64 -4.88 10.54 -2.48
CA GLY A 64 -3.81 10.77 -3.45
C GLY A 64 -4.33 11.33 -4.78
N PHE A 65 -5.48 10.82 -5.26
CA PHE A 65 -6.14 11.32 -6.45
C PHE A 65 -6.69 12.74 -6.26
N GLN A 66 -7.28 13.03 -5.09
CA GLN A 66 -7.70 14.40 -4.74
C GLN A 66 -6.52 15.37 -4.75
N PHE A 67 -5.37 14.97 -4.20
CA PHE A 67 -4.17 15.83 -4.19
C PHE A 67 -3.61 16.13 -5.59
N LEU A 68 -3.85 15.23 -6.56
CA LEU A 68 -3.44 15.43 -7.95
C LEU A 68 -4.42 16.28 -8.75
N THR A 69 -5.71 16.20 -8.43
CA THR A 69 -6.77 16.87 -9.20
C THR A 69 -7.04 18.29 -8.76
N ILE A 70 -6.69 18.66 -7.52
CA ILE A 70 -6.87 20.04 -7.04
C ILE A 70 -5.89 20.99 -7.75
N SER A 71 -6.45 21.94 -8.50
CA SER A 71 -5.73 23.04 -9.14
C SER A 71 -5.25 24.04 -8.08
N GLY A 72 -4.03 24.56 -8.25
CA GLY A 72 -3.42 25.50 -7.30
C GLY A 72 -2.75 24.86 -6.06
N LEU A 73 -2.78 23.52 -5.93
CA LEU A 73 -2.06 22.84 -4.85
C LEU A 73 -0.53 22.89 -5.07
N PRO A 74 0.28 23.17 -4.02
CA PRO A 74 1.74 23.17 -4.14
C PRO A 74 2.32 21.82 -4.60
N LEU A 75 3.57 21.82 -5.06
CA LEU A 75 4.26 20.62 -5.55
C LEU A 75 4.37 19.50 -4.50
N ILE A 76 4.57 19.84 -3.22
CA ILE A 76 4.82 18.87 -2.15
C ILE A 76 3.59 17.95 -1.92
N PRO A 77 2.36 18.47 -1.71
CA PRO A 77 1.13 17.68 -1.67
C PRO A 77 0.93 16.75 -2.88
N ARG A 78 1.26 17.22 -4.08
CA ARG A 78 1.14 16.41 -5.30
C ARG A 78 2.13 15.25 -5.32
N ALA A 79 3.38 15.50 -4.93
CA ALA A 79 4.39 14.46 -4.81
C ALA A 79 3.98 13.39 -3.76
N THR A 80 3.42 13.80 -2.63
CA THR A 80 2.88 12.85 -1.64
C THR A 80 1.67 12.08 -2.14
N GLY A 81 0.78 12.71 -2.94
CA GLY A 81 -0.33 12.01 -3.57
C GLY A 81 0.15 10.91 -4.53
N LEU A 82 1.13 11.23 -5.38
CA LEU A 82 1.77 10.22 -6.24
C LEU A 82 2.45 9.12 -5.45
N PHE A 83 3.19 9.48 -4.41
CA PHE A 83 3.85 8.53 -3.52
C PHE A 83 2.84 7.57 -2.89
N ALA A 84 1.71 8.09 -2.38
CA ALA A 84 0.63 7.31 -1.79
C ALA A 84 0.03 6.31 -2.79
N ILE A 85 -0.19 6.73 -4.04
CA ILE A 85 -0.73 5.88 -5.11
C ILE A 85 0.27 4.77 -5.47
N ILE A 86 1.54 5.11 -5.68
CA ILE A 86 2.59 4.16 -6.06
C ILE A 86 2.80 3.11 -4.96
N THR A 87 2.91 3.55 -3.71
CA THR A 87 3.11 2.65 -2.57
C THR A 87 1.90 1.75 -2.32
N SER A 88 0.69 2.27 -2.50
CA SER A 88 -0.55 1.48 -2.44
C SER A 88 -0.63 0.44 -3.56
N TYR A 89 -0.21 0.80 -4.77
CA TYR A 89 -0.10 -0.15 -5.88
C TYR A 89 0.90 -1.27 -5.58
N ILE A 90 2.06 -0.94 -5.01
CA ILE A 90 3.06 -1.93 -4.58
C ILE A 90 2.48 -2.85 -3.51
N ALA A 91 1.78 -2.32 -2.51
CA ALA A 91 1.14 -3.10 -1.45
C ALA A 91 0.09 -4.07 -2.00
N LEU A 92 -0.81 -3.58 -2.87
CA LEU A 92 -1.85 -4.39 -3.51
C LEU A 92 -1.23 -5.51 -4.37
N ARG A 93 -0.21 -5.17 -5.17
CA ARG A 93 0.51 -6.13 -6.00
C ARG A 93 1.19 -7.21 -5.17
N ARG A 94 1.77 -6.84 -4.03
CA ARG A 94 2.47 -7.77 -3.12
C ARG A 94 1.50 -8.76 -2.46
N GLU A 95 0.31 -8.31 -2.10
CA GLU A 95 -0.69 -9.13 -1.39
C GLU A 95 -1.51 -10.03 -2.34
N PHE A 96 -2.00 -9.48 -3.46
CA PHE A 96 -2.92 -10.21 -4.36
C PHE A 96 -2.21 -10.92 -5.52
N PHE A 97 -1.04 -10.44 -5.97
CA PHE A 97 -0.33 -10.99 -7.13
C PHE A 97 1.15 -11.34 -6.83
N PRO A 98 1.45 -12.16 -5.80
CA PRO A 98 2.82 -12.47 -5.40
C PRO A 98 3.63 -13.22 -6.47
N GLN A 99 2.97 -13.88 -7.42
CA GLN A 99 3.61 -14.75 -8.44
C GLN A 99 3.96 -14.03 -9.76
N THR A 100 3.50 -12.80 -9.98
CA THR A 100 3.78 -12.05 -11.22
C THR A 100 5.17 -11.39 -11.24
N PHE A 101 6.17 -12.02 -10.62
CA PHE A 101 7.57 -11.63 -10.79
C PHE A 101 8.02 -11.97 -12.21
N ILE A 102 7.57 -11.19 -13.21
CA ILE A 102 8.07 -11.24 -14.59
C ILE A 102 9.59 -11.05 -14.57
N VAL A 103 10.12 -10.24 -13.65
CA VAL A 103 11.56 -10.05 -13.43
C VAL A 103 12.23 -11.29 -12.83
N GLY A 104 11.54 -12.03 -11.94
CA GLY A 104 12.08 -13.23 -11.30
C GLY A 104 12.07 -14.47 -12.21
N SER A 105 11.09 -14.57 -13.11
CA SER A 105 11.06 -15.58 -14.16
C SER A 105 12.06 -15.26 -15.27
N LEU A 106 12.20 -13.99 -15.69
CA LEU A 106 13.25 -13.58 -16.64
C LEU A 106 14.66 -13.81 -16.08
N ARG A 107 14.93 -13.41 -14.83
CA ARG A 107 16.25 -13.62 -14.20
C ARG A 107 16.59 -15.11 -14.06
N ARG A 108 15.59 -15.96 -13.77
CA ARG A 108 15.77 -17.42 -13.77
C ARG A 108 16.00 -17.98 -15.17
N LYS A 109 15.31 -17.46 -16.19
CA LYS A 109 15.49 -17.88 -17.59
C LYS A 109 16.87 -17.49 -18.12
N ILE A 110 17.30 -16.25 -17.89
CA ILE A 110 18.64 -15.75 -18.26
C ILE A 110 19.77 -16.51 -17.54
N ARG A 111 19.55 -16.91 -16.28
CA ARG A 111 20.55 -17.69 -15.53
C ARG A 111 20.58 -19.18 -15.89
N LYS A 112 19.55 -19.70 -16.57
CA LYS A 112 19.49 -21.10 -17.04
C LYS A 112 20.13 -21.28 -18.42
N ASP A 113 20.37 -20.17 -19.13
CA ASP A 113 20.98 -20.09 -20.46
C ASP A 113 22.49 -19.74 -20.41
N LYS A 114 23.07 -19.74 -19.21
CA LYS A 114 24.51 -19.64 -18.93
C LYS A 114 24.97 -20.91 -18.22
#